data_AF-A0A7S2KSM6-F1
#
_entry.id   AF-A0A7S2KSM6-F1
#
_cell.length_a   1.000
_cell.length_b   1.000
_cell.length_c   1.000
_cell.angle_alpha   90.00
_cell.angle_beta   90.00
_cell.angle_gamma   90.00
#
_symmetry.space_group_name_H-M   'P 1'
#
loop_
_entity.id
_entity.type
_entity.pdbx_description
1 polymer ?
#
loop_
_entity_poly.entity_id
_entity_poly.type
_entity_poly.pdbx_seq_one_letter_code
_entity_poly.pdbx_strand_id
1 'polypeptide(L)'
;ITVKAQTCSMVFRSAVDGENYLMNLIDTPGHVDFCYEVSRSLQACQGAVLLVDAVQGVQAQTVSTFHQAFDADLEVLCALSKVDLEHAQREEGKAQLSSLTGVPTEEVLEVSGRTGQGVGGRFL
;
A
#
# COMPACT_ATOMS: atom_id res chain seq x y z
N ILE A 1 -5.31 -13.43 -9.54
CA ILE A 1 -5.43 -13.50 -8.07
C ILE A 1 -4.13 -14.08 -7.55
N THR A 2 -3.41 -13.37 -6.67
CA THR A 2 -2.25 -13.92 -5.96
C THR A 2 -2.74 -15.03 -5.02
N VAL A 3 -2.21 -16.24 -5.17
CA VAL A 3 -2.67 -17.46 -4.44
C VAL A 3 -1.76 -17.79 -3.26
N LYS A 4 -0.50 -17.33 -3.27
CA LYS A 4 0.46 -17.48 -2.18
C LYS A 4 1.27 -16.22 -2.00
N ALA A 5 1.61 -15.89 -0.76
CA ALA A 5 2.54 -14.80 -0.49
C ALA A 5 3.87 -15.02 -1.23
N GLN A 6 4.39 -13.98 -1.89
CA GLN A 6 5.69 -14.00 -2.56
C GLN A 6 6.62 -12.99 -1.91
N THR A 7 7.86 -13.40 -1.63
CA THR A 7 8.85 -12.53 -0.99
C THR A 7 9.92 -12.10 -1.98
N CYS A 8 10.26 -10.81 -1.99
CA CYS A 8 11.38 -10.26 -2.74
C CYS A 8 12.27 -9.43 -1.82
N SER A 9 13.59 -9.53 -1.99
CA SER A 9 14.55 -8.69 -1.30
C SER A 9 15.24 -7.78 -2.30
N MET A 10 15.33 -6.49 -1.99
CA MET A 10 15.95 -5.49 -2.85
C MET A 10 16.83 -4.55 -2.03
N VAL A 11 17.97 -4.17 -2.61
CA VAL A 11 18.81 -3.12 -2.05
C VAL A 11 18.31 -1.78 -2.58
N PHE A 12 17.82 -0.95 -1.68
CA PHE A 12 17.39 0.41 -1.97
C PHE A 12 18.44 1.38 -1.46
N ARG A 13 18.93 2.27 -2.32
CA ARG A 13 19.82 3.35 -1.90
C ARG A 13 18.98 4.60 -1.64
N SER A 14 18.93 5.04 -0.38
CA SER A 14 18.16 6.23 -0.02
C SER A 14 18.78 7.47 -0.67
N ALA A 15 17.92 8.32 -1.22
CA ALA A 15 18.32 9.63 -1.73
C ALA A 15 18.42 10.70 -0.63
N VAL A 16 17.94 10.38 0.58
CA VAL A 16 17.91 11.30 1.73
C VAL A 16 19.27 11.32 2.42
N ASP A 17 19.84 10.16 2.71
CA ASP A 17 21.12 10.01 3.41
C ASP A 17 22.20 9.32 2.58
N GLY A 18 21.86 8.69 1.45
CA GLY A 18 22.80 8.00 0.57
C GLY A 18 23.10 6.55 0.98
N GLU A 19 22.52 6.07 2.08
CA GLU A 19 22.75 4.75 2.67
C GLU A 19 21.97 3.65 1.92
N ASN A 20 22.48 2.41 2.02
CA ASN A 20 21.83 1.23 1.43
C ASN A 20 20.96 0.52 2.47
N TYR A 21 19.68 0.36 2.14
CA TYR A 21 18.69 -0.37 2.91
C TYR A 21 18.34 -1.68 2.23
N LEU A 22 18.25 -2.76 3.00
CA LEU A 22 17.69 -4.02 2.52
C LEU A 22 16.18 -4.01 2.77
N MET A 23 15.41 -3.86 1.71
CA MET A 23 13.95 -3.91 1.77
C MET A 23 13.46 -5.31 1.44
N ASN A 24 12.59 -5.85 2.30
CA ASN A 24 11.90 -7.11 2.05
C ASN A 24 10.43 -6.82 1.78
N LEU A 25 9.95 -7.22 0.61
CA LEU A 25 8.56 -7.06 0.21
C LEU A 25 7.86 -8.42 0.29
N ILE A 26 6.67 -8.44 0.90
CA ILE A 26 5.77 -9.59 0.88
C ILE A 26 4.52 -9.20 0.09
N ASP A 27 4.35 -9.74 -1.11
CA ASP A 27 3.09 -9.61 -1.86
C ASP A 27 2.04 -10.52 -1.21
N THR A 28 0.91 -9.95 -0.80
CA THR A 28 -0.13 -10.68 -0.07
C THR A 28 -1.34 -10.97 -0.97
N PRO A 29 -2.04 -12.10 -0.77
CA PRO A 29 -3.31 -12.36 -1.47
C PRO A 29 -4.39 -11.31 -1.15
N GLY A 30 -5.11 -10.84 -2.16
CA GLY A 30 -6.19 -9.84 -1.98
C GLY A 30 -7.60 -10.41 -1.84
N HIS A 31 -7.78 -11.74 -1.86
CA HIS A 31 -9.10 -12.37 -1.77
C HIS A 31 -9.39 -12.86 -0.34
N VAL A 32 -10.65 -12.73 0.09
CA VAL A 32 -11.12 -13.07 1.45
C VAL A 32 -10.82 -14.52 1.86
N ASP A 33 -10.79 -15.44 0.90
CA ASP A 33 -10.47 -16.85 1.14
C ASP A 33 -9.04 -17.07 1.66
N PHE A 34 -8.16 -16.07 1.56
CA PHE A 34 -6.76 -16.14 1.96
C PHE A 34 -6.42 -15.22 3.14
N CYS A 35 -7.40 -14.78 3.93
CA CYS A 35 -7.17 -13.92 5.09
C CYS A 35 -6.13 -14.48 6.08
N TYR A 36 -6.01 -15.81 6.22
CA TYR A 36 -4.98 -16.42 7.07
C TYR A 36 -3.56 -16.16 6.56
N GLU A 37 -3.34 -16.22 5.23
CA GLU A 37 -2.03 -15.91 4.64
C GLU A 37 -1.69 -14.42 4.75
N VAL A 38 -2.69 -13.54 4.61
CA VAL A 38 -2.54 -12.10 4.80
C VAL A 38 -2.08 -11.81 6.24
N SER A 39 -2.81 -12.32 7.25
CA SER A 39 -2.48 -12.12 8.66
C SER A 39 -1.06 -12.60 9.01
N ARG A 40 -0.68 -13.79 8.53
CA ARG A 40 0.68 -14.34 8.73
C ARG A 40 1.76 -13.48 8.06
N SER A 41 1.48 -12.92 6.90
CA SER A 41 2.41 -12.04 6.18
C SER A 41 2.59 -10.72 6.91
N LEU A 42 1.48 -10.13 7.39
CA LEU A 42 1.51 -8.89 8.16
C LEU A 42 2.33 -9.02 9.44
N GLN A 43 2.20 -10.13 10.18
CA GLN A 43 2.98 -10.39 11.40
C GLN A 43 4.50 -10.47 11.19
N ALA A 44 4.97 -10.66 9.96
CA ALA A 44 6.39 -10.71 9.62
C ALA A 44 6.95 -9.35 9.21
N CYS A 45 6.10 -8.34 9.00
CA CYS A 45 6.46 -7.02 8.52
C CYS A 45 6.55 -6.00 9.66
N GLN A 46 7.25 -4.89 9.43
CA GLN A 46 7.22 -3.71 10.31
C GLN A 46 6.23 -2.64 9.80
N GLY A 47 5.78 -2.77 8.56
CA GLY A 47 4.83 -1.85 7.93
C GLY A 47 4.09 -2.49 6.78
N ALA A 48 3.05 -1.81 6.30
CA ALA A 48 2.22 -2.25 5.19
C ALA A 48 1.91 -1.07 4.26
N VAL A 49 1.85 -1.36 2.95
CA VAL A 49 1.35 -0.40 1.96
C VAL A 49 -0.12 -0.71 1.67
N LEU A 50 -1.02 0.18 2.10
CA LEU A 50 -2.44 0.09 1.80
C LEU A 50 -2.71 0.71 0.43
N LEU A 51 -2.84 -0.14 -0.58
CA LEU A 51 -3.06 0.27 -1.97
C LEU A 51 -4.56 0.28 -2.30
N VAL A 52 -5.07 1.41 -2.77
CA VAL A 52 -6.46 1.60 -3.21
C VAL A 52 -6.49 2.00 -4.68
N ASP A 53 -7.51 1.57 -5.43
CA ASP A 53 -7.69 1.96 -6.83
C ASP A 53 -8.38 3.33 -6.92
N ALA A 54 -7.77 4.29 -7.63
CA ALA A 54 -8.33 5.63 -7.83
C ALA A 54 -9.69 5.64 -8.56
N VAL A 55 -10.04 4.58 -9.29
CA VAL A 55 -11.32 4.49 -10.00
C VAL A 55 -12.39 3.83 -9.14
N GLN A 56 -12.02 2.85 -8.31
CA GLN A 56 -12.99 2.08 -7.52
C GLN A 56 -13.15 2.59 -6.09
N GLY A 57 -12.16 3.34 -5.58
CA GLY A 57 -12.16 3.84 -4.21
C GLY A 57 -12.00 2.73 -3.18
N VAL A 58 -12.29 3.09 -1.93
CA VAL A 58 -12.21 2.18 -0.78
C VAL A 58 -13.32 1.13 -0.88
N GLN A 59 -12.93 -0.15 -0.79
CA GLN A 59 -13.85 -1.28 -0.79
C GLN A 59 -13.89 -1.98 0.57
N ALA A 60 -14.84 -2.89 0.77
CA ALA A 60 -14.95 -3.67 2.00
C ALA A 60 -13.64 -4.42 2.34
N GLN A 61 -12.93 -4.95 1.33
CA GLN A 61 -11.64 -5.60 1.52
C GLN A 61 -10.56 -4.62 1.98
N THR A 62 -10.55 -3.39 1.47
CA THR A 62 -9.62 -2.34 1.93
C THR A 62 -9.77 -2.09 3.43
N VAL A 63 -11.02 -1.96 3.89
CA VAL A 63 -11.34 -1.76 5.31
C VAL A 63 -10.87 -2.95 6.15
N SER A 64 -11.17 -4.18 5.71
CA SER A 64 -10.75 -5.40 6.42
C SER A 64 -9.22 -5.51 6.50
N THR A 65 -8.49 -5.23 5.42
CA THR A 65 -7.02 -5.30 5.40
C THR A 65 -6.39 -4.22 6.27
N PHE A 66 -6.96 -3.01 6.26
CA PHE A 66 -6.50 -1.93 7.13
C PHE A 66 -6.63 -2.31 8.61
N HIS A 67 -7.77 -2.85 9.04
CA HIS A 67 -7.93 -3.29 10.42
C HIS A 67 -6.96 -4.41 10.80
N GLN A 68 -6.68 -5.35 9.90
CA GLN A 68 -5.67 -6.39 10.16
C GLN A 68 -4.26 -5.82 10.33
N ALA A 69 -3.88 -4.81 9.55
CA ALA A 69 -2.60 -4.13 9.69
C ALA A 69 -2.53 -3.31 10.99
N PHE A 70 -3.63 -2.63 11.35
CA PHE A 70 -3.75 -1.87 12.59
C PHE A 70 -3.67 -2.77 13.83
N ASP A 71 -4.39 -3.89 13.85
CA ASP A 71 -4.36 -4.87 14.93
C ASP A 71 -2.98 -5.54 15.09
N ALA A 72 -2.19 -5.56 14.01
CA ALA A 72 -0.82 -6.05 14.00
C ALA A 72 0.22 -4.97 14.36
N ASP A 73 -0.22 -3.76 14.75
CA ASP A 73 0.64 -2.62 15.13
C ASP A 73 1.64 -2.23 14.02
N LEU A 74 1.21 -2.33 12.76
CA LEU A 74 2.03 -1.98 11.60
C LEU A 74 1.91 -0.51 11.22
N GLU A 75 3.03 0.09 10.82
CA GLU A 75 3.00 1.40 10.17
C GLU A 75 2.37 1.29 8.77
N VAL A 76 1.29 2.04 8.52
CA VAL A 76 0.52 1.96 7.27
C VAL A 76 0.80 3.14 6.36
N LEU A 77 1.42 2.87 5.22
CA LEU A 77 1.58 3.84 4.15
C LEU A 77 0.39 3.76 3.20
N CYS A 78 -0.33 4.86 3.01
CA CYS A 78 -1.50 4.92 2.13
C CYS A 78 -1.11 5.32 0.71
N ALA A 79 -1.52 4.53 -0.28
CA ALA A 79 -1.27 4.81 -1.70
C ALA A 79 -2.51 4.64 -2.56
N LEU A 80 -2.82 5.65 -3.35
CA LEU A 80 -3.85 5.64 -4.37
C LEU A 80 -3.22 5.31 -5.74
N SER A 81 -3.63 4.19 -6.31
CA SER A 81 -3.10 3.60 -7.54
C SER A 81 -3.95 3.90 -8.77
N LYS A 82 -3.39 3.68 -9.96
CA LYS A 82 -4.06 3.89 -11.26
C LYS A 82 -4.49 5.33 -11.52
N VAL A 83 -3.76 6.28 -10.94
CA VAL A 83 -4.02 7.73 -11.09
C VAL A 83 -3.85 8.21 -12.53
N ASP A 84 -3.28 7.40 -13.41
CA ASP A 84 -3.10 7.66 -14.83
C ASP A 84 -4.35 7.41 -15.69
N LEU A 85 -5.43 6.87 -15.11
CA LEU A 85 -6.70 6.67 -15.82
C LEU A 85 -7.52 7.97 -15.85
N GLU A 86 -8.18 8.25 -16.98
CA GLU A 86 -9.00 9.47 -17.15
C GLU A 86 -10.14 9.59 -16.13
N HIS A 87 -10.62 8.46 -15.62
CA HIS A 87 -11.73 8.38 -14.67
C HIS A 87 -11.26 8.24 -13.22
N ALA A 88 -9.97 8.48 -12.94
CA ALA A 88 -9.41 8.42 -11.59
C ALA A 88 -9.98 9.54 -10.72
N GLN A 89 -10.64 9.18 -9.63
CA GLN A 89 -11.24 10.08 -8.66
C GLN A 89 -10.24 10.38 -7.53
N ARG A 90 -9.17 11.12 -7.86
CA ARG A 90 -8.02 11.33 -6.95
C ARG A 90 -8.42 11.96 -5.61
N GLU A 91 -9.10 13.09 -5.66
CA GLU A 91 -9.52 13.83 -4.46
C GLU A 91 -10.44 12.99 -3.57
N GLU A 92 -11.45 12.35 -4.16
CA GLU A 92 -12.39 11.50 -3.43
C GLU A 92 -11.69 10.27 -2.84
N GLY A 93 -10.85 9.59 -3.62
CA GLY A 93 -10.09 8.43 -3.14
C GLY A 93 -9.15 8.76 -1.99
N LYS A 94 -8.49 9.92 -2.03
CA LYS A 94 -7.65 10.41 -0.93
C LYS A 94 -8.47 10.76 0.30
N ALA A 95 -9.63 11.41 0.14
CA ALA A 95 -10.53 11.71 1.24
C ALA A 95 -11.08 10.43 1.90
N GLN A 96 -11.45 9.41 1.11
CA GLN A 96 -11.90 8.13 1.62
C GLN A 96 -10.79 7.40 2.39
N LEU A 97 -9.57 7.36 1.86
CA LEU A 97 -8.41 6.79 2.55
C LEU A 97 -8.11 7.52 3.86
N SER A 98 -8.07 8.85 3.82
CA SER A 98 -7.85 9.69 5.00
C SER A 98 -8.91 9.46 6.08
N SER A 99 -10.18 9.37 5.68
CA SER A 99 -11.27 9.06 6.61
C SER A 99 -11.19 7.66 7.21
N LEU A 100 -10.63 6.69 6.50
CA LEU A 100 -10.48 5.31 6.97
C LEU A 100 -9.27 5.18 7.91
N THR A 101 -8.13 5.75 7.53
CA THR A 101 -6.85 5.50 8.20
C THR A 101 -6.43 6.59 9.18
N GLY A 102 -7.05 7.77 9.10
CA GLY A 102 -6.64 8.96 9.86
C GLY A 102 -5.42 9.68 9.29
N VAL A 103 -4.81 9.16 8.23
CA VAL A 103 -3.66 9.78 7.56
C VAL A 103 -4.11 11.05 6.84
N PRO A 104 -3.40 12.18 6.96
CA PRO A 104 -3.73 13.40 6.23
C PRO A 104 -3.75 13.17 4.72
N THR A 105 -4.69 13.80 4.01
CA THR A 105 -4.84 13.62 2.55
C THR A 105 -3.56 13.90 1.77
N GLU A 106 -2.75 14.85 2.23
CA GLU A 106 -1.47 15.25 1.67
C GLU A 106 -0.38 14.17 1.78
N GLU A 107 -0.50 13.26 2.73
CA GLU A 107 0.42 12.13 2.94
C GLU A 107 0.01 10.89 2.14
N VAL A 108 -1.21 10.86 1.56
CA VAL A 108 -1.64 9.78 0.67
C VAL A 108 -0.91 9.89 -0.67
N LEU A 109 -0.11 8.88 -0.99
CA LEU A 109 0.68 8.83 -2.22
C LEU A 109 -0.19 8.60 -3.45
N GLU A 110 0.11 9.29 -4.54
CA GLU A 110 -0.48 9.04 -5.84
C GLU A 110 0.49 8.27 -6.73
N VAL A 111 0.11 7.06 -7.13
CA VAL A 111 0.99 6.14 -7.84
C VAL A 111 0.35 5.55 -9.08
N SER A 112 1.17 5.23 -10.08
CA SER A 112 0.78 4.45 -11.24
C SER A 112 1.80 3.35 -11.49
N GLY A 113 1.37 2.10 -11.31
CA GLY A 113 2.15 0.93 -11.73
C GLY A 113 2.30 0.82 -13.26
N ARG A 114 1.48 1.54 -14.05
CA ARG A 114 1.55 1.54 -15.52
C ARG A 114 2.59 2.52 -16.04
N THR A 115 2.61 3.74 -15.52
CA THR A 115 3.51 4.80 -16.00
C THR A 115 4.78 4.92 -15.17
N GLY A 116 4.82 4.31 -13.98
CA GLY A 116 5.89 4.50 -13.00
C GLY A 116 5.75 5.79 -12.18
N GLN A 117 4.67 6.56 -12.36
CA GLN A 117 4.41 7.75 -11.54
C GLN A 117 4.37 7.37 -10.06
N GLY A 118 5.03 8.17 -9.22
CA GLY A 118 5.10 7.95 -7.77
C GLY A 118 6.10 6.88 -7.35
N VAL A 119 6.73 6.17 -8.30
CA VAL A 119 7.79 5.17 -8.03
C VAL A 119 9.14 5.80 -8.34
N GLY A 120 9.90 6.18 -7.30
CA GLY A 120 11.22 6.82 -7.43
C GLY A 120 11.34 8.22 -6.82
N GLY A 121 10.31 8.70 -6.14
CA GLY A 121 10.35 9.94 -5.36
C GLY A 121 10.94 9.74 -3.96
N ARG A 122 11.38 10.87 -3.38
CA ARG A 122 11.94 11.09 -2.02
C ARG A 122 10.96 10.66 -0.91
N PHE A 123 10.66 9.38 -0.78
CA PHE A 123 9.64 8.88 0.14
C PHE A 123 10.19 7.88 1.17
N LEU A 124 11.48 7.55 1.12
CA LEU A 124 12.23 6.84 2.16
C LEU A 124 13.69 7.34 2.18
#